data_AF-B5HZ84-F1
#
_entry.id   AF-B5HZ84-F1
#
_cell.length_a   1.000
_cell.length_b   1.000
_cell.length_c   1.000
_cell.angle_alpha   90.00
_cell.angle_beta   90.00
_cell.angle_gamma   90.00
#
_symmetry.space_group_name_H-M   'P 1'
#
loop_
_entity.id
_entity.type
_entity.pdbx_description
1 polymer ?
#
loop_
_entity_poly.entity_id
_entity_poly.type
_entity_poly.pdbx_seq_one_letter_code
_entity_poly.pdbx_strand_id
1 'polypeptide(L)'
;MDALTAMADDPDARVRIAAFHALACDRCKDDACAPGAEQVLEPALRHLADDPDPQVRMRAAELVGKFAHTDERAVMALEASRAGDPSPAVRKKAAWYAPGGTIHRRTAPRAYR
;
A
#
# COMPACT_ATOMS: atom_id res chain seq x y z
N MET A 1 8.84 13.40 7.81
CA MET A 1 7.90 12.37 7.34
C MET A 1 6.51 12.93 7.09
N ASP A 2 6.05 13.85 7.92
CA ASP A 2 4.76 14.56 7.76
C ASP A 2 4.58 15.21 6.39
N ALA A 3 5.63 15.82 5.84
CA ALA A 3 5.59 16.40 4.49
C ALA A 3 5.32 15.35 3.39
N LEU A 4 5.84 14.12 3.53
CA LEU A 4 5.63 13.06 2.54
C LEU A 4 4.22 12.46 2.65
N THR A 5 3.69 12.35 3.87
CA THR A 5 2.29 11.98 4.09
C THR A 5 1.35 13.04 3.50
N ALA A 6 1.66 14.33 3.66
CA ALA A 6 0.89 15.41 3.05
C ALA A 6 0.91 15.35 1.50
N MET A 7 2.03 14.97 0.89
CA MET A 7 2.12 14.79 -0.57
C MET A 7 1.27 13.64 -1.11
N ALA A 8 0.81 12.71 -0.25
CA ALA A 8 -0.13 11.68 -0.66
C ALA A 8 -1.50 12.28 -1.06
N ASP A 9 -1.83 13.49 -0.58
CA ASP A 9 -3.07 14.20 -0.86
C ASP A 9 -2.93 15.31 -1.91
N ASP A 10 -1.80 15.36 -2.61
CA ASP A 10 -1.55 16.38 -3.62
C ASP A 10 -2.56 16.29 -4.78
N PRO A 11 -3.06 17.42 -5.33
CA PRO A 11 -3.96 17.40 -6.48
C PRO A 11 -3.36 16.73 -7.72
N ASP A 12 -2.05 16.80 -7.92
CA ASP A 12 -1.35 16.12 -9.01
C ASP A 12 -1.13 14.63 -8.68
N ALA A 13 -1.74 13.75 -9.49
CA ALA A 13 -1.59 12.31 -9.37
C ALA A 13 -0.11 11.86 -9.42
N ARG A 14 0.75 12.56 -10.17
CA ARG A 14 2.18 12.24 -10.25
C ARG A 14 2.87 12.47 -8.91
N VAL A 15 2.48 13.51 -8.18
CA VAL A 15 2.99 13.80 -6.84
C VAL A 15 2.53 12.72 -5.87
N ARG A 16 1.25 12.33 -5.91
CA ARG A 16 0.72 11.22 -5.11
C ARG A 16 1.43 9.91 -5.41
N ILE A 17 1.67 9.57 -6.68
CA ILE A 17 2.43 8.39 -7.10
C ILE A 17 3.85 8.39 -6.50
N ALA A 18 4.55 9.53 -6.58
CA ALA A 18 5.89 9.67 -6.02
C ALA A 18 5.87 9.54 -4.49
N ALA A 19 4.87 10.12 -3.82
CA ALA A 19 4.68 10.01 -2.38
C ALA A 19 4.48 8.55 -1.96
N PHE A 20 3.54 7.83 -2.56
CA PHE A 20 3.30 6.43 -2.24
C PHE A 20 4.49 5.53 -2.58
N HIS A 21 5.21 5.80 -3.68
CA HIS A 21 6.45 5.09 -3.99
C HIS A 21 7.48 5.27 -2.87
N ALA A 22 7.71 6.50 -2.42
CA ALA A 22 8.67 6.79 -1.36
C ALA A 22 8.23 6.18 -0.01
N LEU A 23 6.93 6.21 0.31
CA LEU A 23 6.38 5.57 1.50
C LEU A 23 6.47 4.03 1.43
N ALA A 24 6.37 3.43 0.24
CA ALA A 24 6.51 1.99 0.03
C ALA A 24 7.97 1.53 -0.17
N CYS A 25 8.94 2.42 -0.34
CA CYS A 25 10.33 2.03 -0.60
C CYS A 25 11.06 1.70 0.71
N ASP A 26 11.53 0.45 0.84
CA ASP A 26 12.38 0.02 1.98
C ASP A 26 13.86 0.38 1.78
N ARG A 27 14.28 0.78 0.57
CA ARG A 27 15.68 1.13 0.27
C ARG A 27 16.15 2.43 0.92
N CYS A 28 15.23 3.26 1.41
CA CYS A 28 15.52 4.57 1.97
C CYS A 28 15.20 4.66 3.47
N LYS A 29 14.78 3.56 4.10
CA LYS A 29 14.28 3.53 5.47
C LYS A 29 15.18 2.67 6.34
N ASP A 30 16.30 3.25 6.79
CA ASP A 30 16.95 2.77 8.03
C ASP A 30 16.04 3.11 9.22
N ASP A 31 16.12 2.34 10.32
CA ASP A 31 15.16 2.31 11.45
C ASP A 31 14.77 3.68 12.05
N ALA A 32 15.56 4.73 11.82
CA ALA A 32 15.28 6.10 12.27
C ALA A 32 14.25 6.88 11.43
N CYS A 33 13.88 6.41 10.22
CA CYS A 33 13.07 7.18 9.26
C CYS A 33 11.80 6.45 8.77
N ALA A 34 11.33 5.44 9.51
CA ALA A 34 10.03 4.83 9.24
C ALA A 34 8.93 5.67 9.96
N PRO A 35 7.92 6.18 9.23
CA PRO A 35 6.78 6.82 9.88
C PRO A 35 6.01 5.75 10.67
N GLY A 36 5.28 6.16 11.71
CA GLY A 36 4.44 5.23 12.46
C GLY A 36 3.47 4.50 11.51
N ALA A 37 3.30 3.18 11.70
CA ALA A 37 2.49 2.32 10.84
C ALA A 37 1.10 2.92 10.54
N GLU A 38 0.47 3.50 11.56
CA GLU A 38 -0.85 4.11 11.48
C GLU A 38 -0.88 5.40 10.63
N GLN A 39 0.19 6.20 10.66
CA GLN A 39 0.29 7.46 9.91
C GLN A 39 0.33 7.26 8.39
N VAL A 40 0.71 6.06 7.95
CA VAL A 40 0.82 5.73 6.52
C VAL A 40 -0.22 4.74 6.05
N LEU A 41 -0.75 3.90 6.93
CA LEU A 41 -1.77 2.94 6.57
C LEU A 41 -3.10 3.63 6.27
N GLU A 42 -3.53 4.59 7.09
CA GLU A 42 -4.84 5.25 6.89
C GLU A 42 -4.93 5.98 5.53
N PRO A 43 -3.96 6.83 5.12
CA PRO A 43 -3.97 7.41 3.79
C PRO A 43 -3.90 6.35 2.68
N ALA A 44 -3.13 5.28 2.86
CA ALA A 44 -3.01 4.22 1.86
C ALA A 44 -4.33 3.46 1.66
N LEU A 45 -5.07 3.17 2.73
CA LEU A 45 -6.39 2.54 2.66
C LEU A 45 -7.38 3.42 1.88
N ARG A 46 -7.45 4.71 2.23
CA ARG A 46 -8.33 5.68 1.56
C ARG A 46 -8.00 5.81 0.07
N HIS A 47 -6.74 5.99 -0.29
CA HIS A 47 -6.35 6.11 -1.70
C HIS A 47 -6.52 4.81 -2.47
N LEU A 48 -6.33 3.65 -1.83
CA LEU A 48 -6.61 2.36 -2.47
C LEU A 48 -8.11 2.21 -2.80
N ALA A 49 -8.99 2.70 -1.94
CA ALA A 49 -10.43 2.65 -2.17
C ALA A 49 -10.90 3.63 -3.25
N ASP A 50 -10.46 4.90 -3.15
CA ASP A 50 -11.19 6.00 -3.80
C ASP A 50 -10.33 6.89 -4.72
N ASP A 51 -9.02 6.67 -4.87
CA ASP A 51 -8.22 7.53 -5.75
C ASP A 51 -8.70 7.41 -7.20
N PRO A 52 -8.97 8.52 -7.91
CA PRO A 52 -9.42 8.47 -9.29
C PRO A 52 -8.36 7.86 -10.22
N ASP A 53 -7.08 8.02 -9.89
CA ASP A 53 -5.97 7.55 -10.71
C ASP A 53 -5.61 6.08 -10.37
N PRO A 54 -5.70 5.15 -11.34
CA PRO A 54 -5.42 3.73 -11.09
C PRO A 54 -3.96 3.45 -10.75
N GLN A 55 -3.00 4.30 -11.16
CA GLN A 55 -1.61 4.14 -10.75
C GLN A 55 -1.42 4.53 -9.29
N VAL A 56 -2.10 5.57 -8.79
CA VAL A 56 -2.10 5.89 -7.36
C VAL A 56 -2.64 4.71 -6.57
N ARG A 57 -3.79 4.14 -6.97
CA ARG A 57 -4.36 2.94 -6.31
C ARG A 57 -3.40 1.75 -6.32
N MET A 58 -2.67 1.52 -7.42
CA MET A 58 -1.63 0.48 -7.47
C MET A 58 -0.50 0.72 -6.47
N ARG A 59 -0.05 1.97 -6.29
CA ARG A 59 0.99 2.31 -5.31
C ARG A 59 0.48 2.23 -3.88
N ALA A 60 -0.76 2.64 -3.65
CA ALA A 60 -1.44 2.45 -2.37
C ALA A 60 -1.52 0.96 -2.01
N ALA A 61 -1.87 0.07 -2.95
CA ALA A 61 -1.85 -1.37 -2.73
C ALA A 61 -0.47 -1.94 -2.36
N GLU A 62 0.63 -1.39 -2.91
CA GLU A 62 1.99 -1.76 -2.52
C GLU A 62 2.27 -1.41 -1.05
N LEU A 63 1.86 -0.21 -0.62
CA LEU A 63 2.04 0.26 0.75
C LEU A 63 1.14 -0.50 1.74
N VAL A 64 -0.15 -0.67 1.42
CA VAL A 64 -1.09 -1.49 2.22
C VAL A 64 -0.57 -2.92 2.36
N GLY A 65 0.00 -3.49 1.30
CA GLY A 65 0.60 -4.83 1.30
C GLY A 65 1.69 -5.05 2.35
N LYS A 66 2.34 -4.00 2.85
CA LYS A 66 3.33 -4.11 3.94
C LYS A 66 2.70 -4.46 5.28
N PHE A 67 1.43 -4.14 5.46
CA PHE A 67 0.67 -4.36 6.68
C PHE A 67 -0.23 -5.60 6.59
N ALA A 68 -0.19 -6.33 5.47
CA ALA A 68 -1.07 -7.49 5.24
C ALA A 68 -0.85 -8.65 6.23
N HIS A 69 0.26 -8.68 6.96
CA HIS A 69 0.55 -9.70 7.99
C HIS A 69 0.32 -9.21 9.42
N THR A 70 -0.01 -7.93 9.61
CA THR A 70 -0.07 -7.28 10.93
C THR A 70 -1.34 -6.47 11.17
N ASP A 71 -2.11 -6.13 10.13
CA ASP A 71 -3.35 -5.36 10.22
C ASP A 71 -4.45 -5.96 9.32
N GLU A 72 -5.59 -6.31 9.91
CA GLU A 72 -6.72 -6.93 9.21
C GLU A 72 -7.35 -5.98 8.18
N ARG A 73 -7.34 -4.66 8.44
CA ARG A 73 -7.86 -3.66 7.49
C ARG A 73 -7.09 -3.69 6.18
N ALA A 74 -5.79 -3.94 6.24
CA ALA A 74 -4.95 -4.07 5.05
C ALA A 74 -5.34 -5.30 4.22
N VAL A 75 -5.62 -6.43 4.87
CA VAL A 75 -6.11 -7.65 4.21
C VAL A 75 -7.45 -7.39 3.52
N MET A 76 -8.43 -6.84 4.26
CA MET A 76 -9.76 -6.55 3.73
C MET A 76 -9.70 -5.61 2.53
N ALA A 77 -8.91 -4.54 2.59
CA ALA A 77 -8.78 -3.58 1.50
C ALA A 77 -8.14 -4.18 0.24
N LEU A 78 -7.13 -5.05 0.41
CA LEU A 78 -6.50 -5.77 -0.70
C LEU A 78 -7.44 -6.78 -1.35
N GLU A 79 -8.25 -7.49 -0.56
CA GLU A 79 -9.25 -8.43 -1.06
C GLU A 79 -10.38 -7.71 -1.81
N ALA A 80 -10.89 -6.61 -1.26
CA ALA A 80 -11.88 -5.76 -1.91
C ALA A 80 -11.35 -5.22 -3.25
N SER A 81 -10.13 -4.69 -3.26
CA SER A 81 -9.50 -4.16 -4.49
C SER A 81 -9.24 -5.26 -5.51
N ARG A 82 -8.80 -6.44 -5.08
CA ARG A 82 -8.62 -7.62 -5.95
C ARG A 82 -9.93 -8.00 -6.62
N ALA A 83 -11.06 -7.95 -5.91
CA ALA A 83 -12.36 -8.38 -6.41
C ALA A 83 -13.05 -7.31 -7.27
N GLY A 84 -12.97 -6.05 -6.87
CA GLY A 84 -13.87 -5.00 -7.34
C GLY A 84 -13.23 -3.78 -8.02
N ASP A 85 -11.90 -3.64 -8.03
CA ASP A 85 -11.31 -2.44 -8.64
C ASP A 85 -11.63 -2.36 -10.15
N PRO A 86 -12.05 -1.19 -10.67
CA PRO A 86 -12.34 -1.02 -12.10
C PRO A 86 -11.16 -1.36 -13.01
N SER A 87 -9.93 -1.08 -12.56
CA SER A 87 -8.69 -1.32 -13.28
C SER A 87 -8.21 -2.76 -13.12
N PRO A 88 -8.07 -3.54 -14.22
CA PRO A 88 -7.49 -4.88 -14.17
C PRO A 88 -6.06 -4.89 -13.62
N ALA A 89 -5.30 -3.81 -13.83
CA ALA A 89 -3.94 -3.68 -13.33
C ALA A 89 -3.93 -3.57 -11.79
N VAL A 90 -4.86 -2.82 -11.20
CA VAL A 90 -5.02 -2.73 -9.74
C VAL A 90 -5.46 -4.07 -9.18
N ARG A 91 -6.46 -4.73 -9.76
CA ARG A 91 -6.91 -6.07 -9.31
C ARG A 91 -5.76 -7.07 -9.27
N LYS A 92 -4.96 -7.13 -10.34
CA LYS A 92 -3.78 -8.00 -10.42
C LYS A 92 -2.74 -7.64 -9.36
N LYS A 93 -2.49 -6.34 -9.14
CA LYS A 93 -1.54 -5.85 -8.15
C LYS A 93 -1.98 -6.21 -6.73
N ALA A 94 -3.22 -5.92 -6.37
CA ALA A 94 -3.81 -6.27 -5.09
C ALA A 94 -3.77 -7.77 -4.83
N ALA A 95 -4.04 -8.60 -5.85
CA ALA A 95 -3.95 -10.06 -5.74
C ALA A 95 -2.55 -10.59 -5.41
N TRP A 96 -1.48 -9.85 -5.72
CA TRP A 96 -0.12 -10.24 -5.31
C TRP A 96 0.10 -10.09 -3.80
N TYR A 97 -0.52 -9.09 -3.19
CA TYR A 97 -0.37 -8.73 -1.77
C TYR A 97 -1.48 -9.29 -0.87
N ALA A 98 -2.65 -9.63 -1.41
CA ALA A 98 -3.72 -10.29 -0.68
C ALA A 98 -3.32 -11.70 -0.22
N PRO A 99 -3.99 -12.29 0.79
CA PRO A 99 -3.73 -13.65 1.25
C PRO A 99 -3.67 -14.67 0.11
N GLY A 100 -2.64 -15.51 0.13
CA GLY A 100 -2.37 -16.48 -0.95
C GLY A 100 -1.76 -15.87 -2.21
N GLY A 101 -1.53 -14.56 -2.26
CA GLY A 101 -0.79 -13.87 -3.31
C GLY A 101 0.68 -14.25 -3.34
N THR A 102 1.34 -14.05 -4.49
CA THR A 102 2.76 -14.37 -4.66
C THR A 102 3.67 -13.56 -3.74
N ILE A 103 3.40 -12.26 -3.58
CA ILE A 103 4.19 -11.37 -2.71
C ILE A 103 3.79 -11.58 -1.25
N HIS A 104 2.50 -11.76 -0.96
CA HIS A 104 2.03 -12.10 0.38
C HIS A 104 2.76 -13.32 0.95
N ARG A 105 2.79 -14.43 0.21
CA ARG A 105 3.52 -15.65 0.63
C ARG A 105 5.01 -15.41 0.81
N ARG A 106 5.63 -14.64 -0.09
CA ARG A 106 7.07 -14.35 -0.05
C ARG A 106 7.46 -13.47 1.15
N THR A 107 6.57 -12.57 1.57
CA THR A 107 6.79 -11.60 2.64
C THR A 107 6.26 -12.07 4.00
N ALA A 108 5.61 -13.23 4.06
CA ALA A 108 5.09 -13.79 5.30
C ALA A 108 6.22 -13.92 6.34
N PRO A 109 5.98 -13.52 7.61
CA PRO A 109 6.93 -13.71 8.68
C PRO A 109 7.34 -15.17 8.75
N ARG A 110 8.66 -15.43 8.81
CA ARG A 110 9.13 -16.78 9.09
C ARG A 110 8.68 -17.15 10.50
N ALA A 111 7.87 -18.19 10.63
CA ALA A 111 7.57 -18.77 11.93
C ALA A 111 8.89 -19.19 12.56
N TYR A 112 9.27 -18.51 13.64
CA TYR A 112 10.39 -18.94 14.46
C TYR A 112 9.97 -20.25 15.14
N ARG A 113 10.68 -21.34 14.85
CA ARG A 113 10.52 -22.62 15.55
C ARG A 113 11.34 -22.61 16.83
#